data_AF-Q4C3H3-F1
#
_entry.id   AF-Q4C3H3-F1
#
_cell.length_a   1.000
_cell.length_b   1.000
_cell.length_c   1.000
_cell.angle_alpha   90.00
_cell.angle_beta   90.00
_cell.angle_gamma   90.00
#
_symmetry.space_group_name_H-M   'P 1'
#
loop_
_entity.id
_entity.type
_entity.pdbx_description
1 polymer ?
#
loop_
_entity_poly.entity_id
_entity_poly.type
_entity_poly.pdbx_seq_one_letter_code
_entity_poly.pdbx_strand_id
1 'polypeptide(L)'
;MPLETTLKLSKENNLNYQGLLSLIEASENTLSILIAVCDDRNLRDKIIEDCEKELLPNIASYHARLDQNEPSLRAAIYKIVPSEEFKKNEKYTLLNITGAEDLFFIRNNGEKSQQEKFFGYLQWTREGLREFPYPILLWVTNQILVNLSRKAPDFWSWRKGVFHFIPEASLTPVLPPDNRIISDDYLKEDDSHSLSLEDLEELISNTENKRGKNDPNLVTLYNRLGDVYFNRIKSGVAVSFPDEKENALHCYYQALDISREVVDRYGEGNSLQNLGIIYNYLAKYQEAIKYNQQSLAIFKEIGDGHGEACSYKNLGNAYYFLGQYEQAREYYQQSLAITREIGDRKVEATSYNNLGIVYSWTLDKKELLA
;
A
#
# COMPACT_ATOMS: atom_id res chain seq x y z
N MET A 1 21.81 32.24 14.59
CA MET A 1 21.98 30.77 14.61
C MET A 1 20.62 30.16 14.35
N PRO A 2 20.35 29.59 13.16
CA PRO A 2 19.16 28.78 12.99
C PRO A 2 19.40 27.43 13.67
N LEU A 3 18.44 26.97 14.46
CA LEU A 3 18.44 25.64 15.06
C LEU A 3 18.48 24.61 13.93
N GLU A 4 19.58 23.88 13.82
CA GLU A 4 19.60 22.56 13.16
C GLU A 4 18.75 21.62 14.01
N THR A 5 17.46 21.56 13.74
CA THR A 5 16.62 20.47 14.21
C THR A 5 16.95 19.26 13.34
N THR A 6 18.04 18.57 13.68
CA THR A 6 18.32 17.23 13.18
C THR A 6 17.18 16.33 13.67
N LEU A 7 16.12 16.22 12.86
CA LEU A 7 15.11 15.19 13.01
C LEU A 7 15.89 13.87 13.09
N LYS A 8 15.94 13.26 14.28
CA LYS A 8 16.52 11.93 14.41
C LYS A 8 15.68 11.02 13.53
N LEU A 9 16.28 10.40 12.53
CA LEU A 9 15.63 9.32 11.81
C LEU A 9 15.30 8.22 12.82
N SER A 10 14.13 7.60 12.67
CA SER A 10 13.78 6.41 13.44
C SER A 10 14.88 5.35 13.27
N LYS A 11 14.98 4.42 14.22
CA LYS A 11 15.98 3.34 14.15
C LYS A 11 15.91 2.55 12.83
N GLU A 12 14.69 2.36 12.30
CA GLU A 12 14.44 1.66 11.04
C GLU A 12 14.81 2.49 9.81
N ASN A 13 14.43 3.77 9.78
CA ASN A 13 14.86 4.68 8.71
C ASN A 13 16.38 4.82 8.68
N ASN A 14 17.03 4.85 9.85
CA ASN A 14 18.48 4.93 9.94
C ASN A 14 19.14 3.67 9.36
N LEU A 15 18.62 2.46 9.66
CA LEU A 15 19.11 1.23 9.06
C LEU A 15 18.96 1.22 7.53
N ASN A 16 17.79 1.61 7.02
CA ASN A 16 17.54 1.70 5.58
C ASN A 16 18.42 2.76 4.92
N TYR A 17 18.65 3.88 5.59
CA TYR A 17 19.52 4.96 5.13
C TYR A 17 20.98 4.50 5.03
N GLN A 18 21.51 3.84 6.06
CA GLN A 18 22.88 3.30 6.05
C GLN A 18 23.05 2.21 4.99
N GLY A 19 22.05 1.34 4.80
CA GLY A 19 22.04 0.35 3.74
C GLY A 19 22.00 0.98 2.33
N LEU A 20 21.23 2.06 2.17
CA LEU A 20 21.17 2.84 0.93
C LEU A 20 22.53 3.43 0.59
N LEU A 21 23.18 4.12 1.54
CA LEU A 21 24.51 4.70 1.35
C LEU A 21 25.54 3.64 0.98
N SER A 22 25.57 2.52 1.72
CA SER A 22 26.50 1.42 1.45
C SER A 22 26.34 0.85 0.03
N LEU A 23 25.09 0.71 -0.45
CA LEU A 23 24.81 0.21 -1.80
C LEU A 23 25.06 1.24 -2.89
N ILE A 24 24.85 2.53 -2.60
CA ILE A 24 25.27 3.61 -3.48
C ILE A 24 26.78 3.52 -3.65
N GLU A 25 27.55 3.54 -2.56
CA GLU A 25 29.02 3.48 -2.54
C GLU A 25 29.60 2.22 -3.21
N ALA A 26 28.92 1.07 -3.08
CA ALA A 26 29.32 -0.17 -3.74
C ALA A 26 28.98 -0.22 -5.24
N SER A 27 28.16 0.71 -5.74
CA SER A 27 27.68 0.73 -7.14
C SER A 27 28.53 1.62 -8.05
N GLU A 28 29.78 1.90 -7.66
CA GLU A 28 30.68 2.81 -8.34
C GLU A 28 30.79 2.54 -9.84
N ASN A 29 30.46 3.56 -10.65
CA ASN A 29 30.52 3.53 -12.12
C ASN A 29 29.78 2.34 -12.76
N THR A 30 28.76 1.81 -12.09
CA THR A 30 27.89 0.75 -12.62
C THR A 30 26.44 1.18 -12.61
N LEU A 31 25.73 0.88 -13.69
CA LEU A 31 24.28 1.04 -13.73
C LEU A 31 23.65 0.20 -12.61
N SER A 32 23.05 0.89 -11.64
CA SER A 32 22.43 0.27 -10.48
C SER A 32 21.11 0.95 -10.19
N ILE A 33 20.01 0.19 -10.26
CA ILE A 33 18.68 0.73 -9.98
C ILE A 33 18.40 0.53 -8.50
N LEU A 34 18.29 1.62 -7.76
CA LEU A 34 17.91 1.65 -6.36
C LEU A 34 16.53 2.29 -6.26
N ILE A 35 15.66 1.72 -5.44
CA ILE A 35 14.30 2.24 -5.24
C ILE A 35 14.20 2.73 -3.80
N ALA A 36 13.85 4.00 -3.63
CA ALA A 36 13.51 4.54 -2.32
C ALA A 36 12.02 4.84 -2.26
N VAL A 37 11.37 4.38 -1.20
CA VAL A 37 9.93 4.41 -1.02
C VAL A 37 9.62 5.37 0.11
N CYS A 38 8.93 6.46 -0.20
CA CYS A 38 8.57 7.46 0.79
C CYS A 38 7.29 8.18 0.33
N ASP A 39 6.22 8.03 1.11
CA ASP A 39 4.94 8.69 0.83
C ASP A 39 4.92 10.15 1.31
N ASP A 40 5.78 10.50 2.28
CA ASP A 40 5.94 11.85 2.80
C ASP A 40 7.01 12.63 2.03
N ARG A 41 6.60 13.73 1.38
CA ARG A 41 7.51 14.56 0.57
C ARG A 41 8.55 15.28 1.41
N ASN A 42 8.20 15.74 2.61
CA ASN A 42 9.12 16.49 3.48
C ASN A 42 10.24 15.57 4.00
N LEU A 43 9.87 14.34 4.40
CA LEU A 43 10.83 13.33 4.81
C LEU A 43 11.75 12.94 3.65
N ARG A 44 11.18 12.70 2.46
CA ARG A 44 11.94 12.37 1.26
C ARG A 44 12.98 13.45 0.95
N ASP A 45 12.52 14.70 0.80
CA ASP A 45 13.37 15.81 0.37
C ASP A 45 14.51 16.02 1.39
N LYS A 46 14.21 15.86 2.68
CA LYS A 46 15.24 15.87 3.74
C LYS A 46 16.26 14.73 3.59
N ILE A 47 15.82 13.50 3.36
CA ILE A 47 16.73 12.36 3.20
C ILE A 47 17.63 12.56 1.98
N ILE A 48 17.08 13.12 0.90
CA ILE A 48 17.86 13.47 -0.29
C ILE A 48 18.95 14.49 0.10
N GLU A 49 18.59 15.60 0.76
CA GLU A 49 19.57 16.61 1.18
C GLU A 49 20.65 16.05 2.12
N ASP A 50 20.27 15.19 3.07
CA ASP A 50 21.22 14.57 4.01
C ASP A 50 22.16 13.61 3.28
N CYS A 51 21.62 12.77 2.38
CA CYS A 51 22.40 11.86 1.52
C CYS A 51 23.43 12.63 0.68
N GLU A 52 23.03 13.76 0.10
CA GLU A 52 23.93 14.56 -0.75
C GLU A 52 25.09 15.18 0.03
N LYS A 53 24.84 15.62 1.26
CA LYS A 53 25.90 16.15 2.13
C LYS A 53 26.88 15.06 2.55
N GLU A 54 26.41 13.86 2.87
CA GLU A 54 27.26 12.73 3.29
C GLU A 54 28.09 12.14 2.15
N LEU A 55 27.52 12.11 0.95
CA LEU A 55 28.18 11.58 -0.24
C LEU A 55 29.24 12.54 -0.81
N LEU A 56 29.14 13.84 -0.51
CA LEU A 56 30.16 14.82 -0.86
C LEU A 56 31.43 14.66 0.01
N PRO A 57 32.64 14.85 -0.56
CA PRO A 57 32.94 15.24 -1.94
C PRO A 57 33.13 14.05 -2.90
N ASN A 58 32.85 12.82 -2.46
CA ASN A 58 33.23 11.60 -3.19
C ASN A 58 32.29 11.29 -4.36
N ILE A 59 30.99 11.55 -4.19
CA ILE A 59 29.95 11.29 -5.17
C ILE A 59 29.17 12.59 -5.44
N ALA A 60 29.05 12.97 -6.70
CA ALA A 60 28.19 14.08 -7.11
C ALA A 60 26.75 13.61 -7.29
N SER A 61 25.77 14.33 -6.75
CA SER A 61 24.35 14.03 -6.92
C SER A 61 23.71 14.99 -7.91
N TYR A 62 22.85 14.46 -8.79
CA TYR A 62 22.04 15.25 -9.70
C TYR A 62 20.57 14.82 -9.63
N HIS A 63 19.66 15.79 -9.76
CA HIS A 63 18.22 15.54 -9.66
C HIS A 63 17.52 15.61 -11.00
N ALA A 64 16.66 14.62 -11.25
CA ALA A 64 15.69 14.60 -12.32
C ALA A 64 14.28 14.50 -11.77
N ARG A 65 13.34 15.15 -12.44
CA ARG A 65 11.91 14.94 -12.21
C ARG A 65 11.28 14.34 -13.46
N LEU A 66 10.41 13.36 -13.27
CA LEU A 66 9.61 12.79 -14.34
C LEU A 66 8.67 13.85 -14.91
N ASP A 67 8.60 13.91 -16.24
CA ASP A 67 7.71 14.80 -16.96
C ASP A 67 6.33 14.17 -17.09
N GLN A 68 5.26 14.94 -16.85
CA GLN A 68 3.89 14.42 -16.94
C GLN A 68 3.49 14.04 -18.38
N ASN A 69 4.07 14.68 -19.40
CA ASN A 69 3.79 14.41 -20.80
C ASN A 69 4.63 13.23 -21.33
N GLU A 70 5.86 13.11 -20.84
CA GLU A 70 6.78 12.02 -21.16
C GLU A 70 7.40 11.43 -19.88
N PRO A 71 6.64 10.59 -19.13
CA PRO A 71 7.11 10.06 -17.85
C PRO A 71 8.10 8.91 -18.08
N SER A 72 9.26 9.21 -18.62
CA SER A 72 10.32 8.26 -18.96
C SER A 72 11.57 8.56 -18.16
N LEU A 73 12.15 7.53 -17.51
CA LEU A 73 13.43 7.67 -16.80
C LEU A 73 14.53 8.14 -17.75
N ARG A 74 14.58 7.55 -18.96
CA ARG A 74 15.58 7.92 -19.97
C ARG A 74 15.44 9.39 -20.36
N ALA A 75 14.22 9.87 -20.61
CA ALA A 75 13.98 11.26 -20.99
C ALA A 75 14.35 12.23 -19.84
N ALA A 76 14.01 11.88 -18.60
CA ALA A 76 14.36 12.67 -17.42
C ALA A 76 15.88 12.78 -17.24
N ILE A 77 16.61 11.66 -17.37
CA ILE A 77 18.08 11.62 -17.26
C ILE A 77 18.74 12.43 -18.39
N TYR A 78 18.24 12.30 -19.63
CA TYR A 78 18.80 13.00 -20.79
C TYR A 78 18.68 14.54 -20.69
N LYS A 79 17.77 15.06 -19.86
CA LYS A 79 17.69 16.51 -19.60
C LYS A 79 18.87 17.03 -18.76
N ILE A 80 19.60 16.16 -18.04
CA ILE A 80 20.61 16.55 -17.04
C ILE A 80 22.03 16.16 -17.47
N VAL A 81 22.18 14.95 -18.00
CA VAL A 81 23.46 14.36 -18.43
C VAL A 81 24.25 15.20 -19.46
N PRO A 82 23.63 16.01 -20.35
CA PRO A 82 24.38 16.84 -21.30
C PRO A 82 24.96 18.15 -20.73
N SER A 83 24.67 18.51 -19.48
CA SER A 83 25.10 19.80 -18.90
C SER A 83 26.62 19.90 -18.77
N GLU A 84 27.19 21.10 -18.98
CA GLU A 84 28.64 21.34 -18.88
C GLU A 84 29.21 20.98 -17.49
N GLU A 85 28.40 21.04 -16.44
CA GLU A 85 28.75 20.61 -15.08
C GLU A 85 28.86 19.08 -14.97
N PHE A 86 28.02 18.33 -15.67
CA PHE A 86 28.08 16.86 -15.68
C PHE A 86 29.35 16.36 -16.38
N LYS A 87 29.77 17.02 -17.47
CA LYS A 87 31.00 16.65 -18.21
C LYS A 87 32.30 17.06 -17.52
N LYS A 88 32.26 18.03 -16.60
CA LYS A 88 33.43 18.44 -15.81
C LYS A 88 33.77 17.48 -14.67
N ASN A 89 32.79 16.70 -14.21
CA ASN A 89 32.98 15.67 -13.19
C ASN A 89 33.09 14.30 -13.86
N GLU A 90 34.32 13.83 -14.09
CA GLU A 90 34.59 12.43 -14.47
C GLU A 90 34.35 11.43 -13.31
N LYS A 91 33.82 11.90 -12.18
CA LYS A 91 33.77 11.17 -10.92
C LYS A 91 32.34 10.84 -10.52
N TYR A 92 32.16 9.56 -10.27
CA TYR A 92 31.14 8.92 -9.45
C TYR A 92 29.87 9.75 -9.19
N THR A 93 28.81 9.41 -9.92
CA THR A 93 27.57 10.20 -9.93
C THR A 93 26.37 9.41 -9.44
N LEU A 94 25.55 10.01 -8.59
CA LEU A 94 24.22 9.54 -8.21
C LEU A 94 23.14 10.33 -8.97
N LEU A 95 22.18 9.62 -9.56
CA LEU A 95 21.01 10.22 -10.21
C LEU A 95 19.77 10.03 -9.34
N ASN A 96 19.32 11.10 -8.69
CA ASN A 96 18.07 11.14 -7.92
C ASN A 96 16.88 11.45 -8.82
N ILE A 97 15.93 10.52 -8.96
CA ILE A 97 14.75 10.70 -9.81
C ILE A 97 13.48 10.75 -8.95
N THR A 98 12.72 11.83 -9.07
CA THR A 98 11.44 12.06 -8.35
C THR A 98 10.29 12.37 -9.33
N GLY A 99 9.08 12.60 -8.81
CA GLY A 99 7.93 13.03 -9.61
C GLY A 99 7.05 11.89 -10.12
N ALA A 100 7.37 10.64 -9.75
CA ALA A 100 6.50 9.51 -10.04
C ALA A 100 5.14 9.68 -9.31
N GLU A 101 5.18 10.25 -8.10
CA GLU A 101 4.02 10.55 -7.25
C GLU A 101 3.05 11.57 -7.84
N ASP A 102 3.47 12.36 -8.84
CA ASP A 102 2.63 13.36 -9.51
C ASP A 102 1.96 12.82 -10.77
N LEU A 103 2.20 11.54 -11.12
CA LEU A 103 1.62 10.92 -12.30
C LEU A 103 0.21 10.41 -11.99
N PHE A 104 -0.76 10.82 -12.79
CA PHE A 104 -2.16 10.43 -12.61
C PHE A 104 -2.48 9.10 -13.30
N PHE A 105 -3.39 8.33 -12.70
CA PHE A 105 -3.95 7.09 -13.28
C PHE A 105 -5.17 7.33 -14.18
N ILE A 106 -5.60 8.58 -14.34
CA ILE A 106 -6.79 8.95 -15.12
C ILE A 106 -6.56 8.67 -16.61
N ARG A 107 -7.48 7.93 -17.23
CA ARG A 107 -7.57 7.76 -18.68
C ARG A 107 -8.56 8.77 -19.25
N ASN A 108 -8.13 9.61 -20.20
CA ASN A 108 -9.02 10.49 -20.95
C ASN A 108 -9.23 9.91 -22.35
N ASN A 109 -10.49 9.74 -22.76
CA ASN A 109 -10.88 9.39 -24.14
C ASN A 109 -10.17 8.16 -24.73
N GLY A 110 -9.88 7.15 -23.91
CA GLY A 110 -9.21 5.92 -24.32
C GLY A 110 -7.68 6.01 -24.43
N GLU A 111 -7.08 7.17 -24.14
CA GLU A 111 -5.62 7.30 -24.03
C GLU A 111 -5.11 6.69 -22.71
N LYS A 112 -3.91 6.08 -22.79
CA LYS A 112 -3.21 5.57 -21.61
C LYS A 112 -2.95 6.71 -20.61
N SER A 113 -3.21 6.45 -19.34
CA SER A 113 -2.89 7.38 -18.25
C SER A 113 -1.37 7.62 -18.15
N GLN A 114 -0.97 8.68 -17.45
CA GLN A 114 0.45 9.01 -17.26
C GLN A 114 1.20 7.88 -16.54
N GLN A 115 0.58 7.26 -15.53
CA GLN A 115 1.16 6.09 -14.87
C GLN A 115 1.26 4.88 -15.81
N GLU A 116 0.27 4.64 -16.67
CA GLU A 116 0.35 3.54 -17.65
C GLU A 116 1.41 3.77 -18.71
N LYS A 117 1.60 5.04 -19.14
CA LYS A 117 2.72 5.43 -19.99
C LYS A 117 4.05 5.21 -19.28
N PHE A 118 4.16 5.62 -18.01
CA PHE A 118 5.35 5.40 -17.18
C PHE A 118 5.72 3.91 -17.07
N PHE A 119 4.80 3.05 -16.62
CA PHE A 119 5.06 1.61 -16.54
C PHE A 119 5.35 1.00 -17.90
N GLY A 120 4.65 1.45 -18.94
CA GLY A 120 4.91 1.05 -20.32
C GLY A 120 6.34 1.40 -20.77
N TYR A 121 6.84 2.60 -20.45
CA TYR A 121 8.21 2.99 -20.74
C TYR A 121 9.21 2.13 -19.98
N LEU A 122 8.97 1.88 -18.69
CA LEU A 122 9.83 1.02 -17.85
C LEU A 122 10.08 -0.36 -18.46
N GLN A 123 9.08 -0.95 -19.12
CA GLN A 123 9.22 -2.22 -19.84
C GLN A 123 10.29 -2.19 -20.94
N TRP A 124 10.57 -1.02 -21.52
CA TRP A 124 11.48 -0.85 -22.66
C TRP A 124 12.72 0.00 -22.32
N THR A 125 12.88 0.49 -21.09
CA THR A 125 14.00 1.36 -20.72
C THR A 125 15.33 0.61 -20.60
N ARG A 126 15.31 -0.72 -20.62
CA ARG A 126 16.46 -1.60 -20.38
C ARG A 126 17.73 -1.21 -21.14
N GLU A 127 17.65 -1.19 -22.47
CA GLU A 127 18.80 -0.84 -23.32
C GLU A 127 19.11 0.66 -23.27
N GLY A 128 18.08 1.50 -23.06
CA GLY A 128 18.24 2.94 -22.97
C GLY A 128 18.93 3.42 -21.69
N LEU A 129 18.87 2.66 -20.59
CA LEU A 129 19.56 3.02 -19.34
C LEU A 129 21.03 2.59 -19.32
N ARG A 130 21.44 1.61 -20.14
CA ARG A 130 22.83 1.15 -20.21
C ARG A 130 23.82 2.21 -20.70
N GLU A 131 23.32 3.22 -21.39
CA GLU A 131 24.08 4.41 -21.80
C GLU A 131 24.52 5.25 -20.58
N PHE A 132 23.93 5.02 -19.40
CA PHE A 132 24.21 5.75 -18.16
C PHE A 132 24.79 4.80 -17.10
N PRO A 133 26.12 4.66 -16.99
CA PRO A 133 26.77 3.76 -16.03
C PRO A 133 26.80 4.34 -14.61
N TYR A 134 25.64 4.78 -14.10
CA TYR A 134 25.50 5.46 -12.82
C TYR A 134 24.44 4.80 -11.94
N PRO A 135 24.58 4.83 -10.61
CA PRO A 135 23.46 4.52 -9.72
C PRO A 135 22.30 5.50 -9.95
N ILE A 136 21.12 4.93 -10.19
CA ILE A 136 19.84 5.63 -10.33
C ILE A 136 19.01 5.33 -9.10
N LEU A 137 18.79 6.35 -8.26
CA LEU A 137 17.90 6.29 -7.12
C LEU A 137 16.52 6.83 -7.53
N LEU A 138 15.57 5.93 -7.74
CA LEU A 138 14.20 6.25 -8.09
C LEU A 138 13.34 6.35 -6.81
N TRP A 139 12.83 7.55 -6.55
CA TRP A 139 11.91 7.81 -5.46
C TRP A 139 10.47 7.57 -5.89
N VAL A 140 9.74 6.75 -5.13
CA VAL A 140 8.35 6.39 -5.41
C VAL A 140 7.51 6.38 -4.14
N THR A 141 6.19 6.49 -4.31
CA THR A 141 5.23 6.16 -3.25
C THR A 141 5.03 4.65 -3.16
N ASN A 142 4.47 4.20 -2.04
CA ASN A 142 4.09 2.80 -1.86
C ASN A 142 3.08 2.34 -2.93
N GLN A 143 2.16 3.22 -3.34
CA GLN A 143 1.21 2.95 -4.43
C GLN A 143 1.91 2.65 -5.76
N ILE A 144 2.96 3.40 -6.09
CA ILE A 144 3.70 3.22 -7.36
C ILE A 144 4.57 1.97 -7.28
N LEU A 145 5.18 1.71 -6.12
CA LEU A 145 5.96 0.51 -5.87
C LEU A 145 5.16 -0.78 -6.10
N VAL A 146 3.93 -0.86 -5.57
CA VAL A 146 3.02 -2.00 -5.78
C VAL A 146 2.71 -2.19 -7.27
N ASN A 147 2.62 -1.11 -8.03
CA ASN A 147 2.37 -1.17 -9.46
C ASN A 147 3.63 -1.46 -10.28
N LEU A 148 4.84 -1.10 -9.82
CA LEU A 148 6.11 -1.35 -10.52
C LEU A 148 6.31 -2.85 -10.74
N SER A 149 6.16 -3.67 -9.69
CA SER A 149 6.36 -5.12 -9.79
C SER A 149 5.32 -5.81 -10.70
N ARG A 150 4.08 -5.32 -10.68
CA ARG A 150 2.97 -5.88 -11.47
C ARG A 150 3.01 -5.45 -12.93
N LYS A 151 3.28 -4.17 -13.19
CA LYS A 151 3.12 -3.55 -14.51
C LYS A 151 4.45 -3.37 -15.26
N ALA A 152 5.58 -3.45 -14.57
CA ALA A 152 6.91 -3.40 -15.16
C ALA A 152 7.85 -4.47 -14.53
N PRO A 153 7.51 -5.78 -14.61
CA PRO A 153 8.24 -6.85 -13.93
C PRO A 153 9.70 -7.00 -14.40
N ASP A 154 9.99 -6.72 -15.66
CA ASP A 154 11.36 -6.77 -16.19
C ASP A 154 12.23 -5.69 -15.55
N PHE A 155 11.76 -4.43 -15.54
CA PHE A 155 12.43 -3.33 -14.84
C PHE A 155 12.59 -3.62 -13.34
N TRP A 156 11.54 -4.14 -12.71
CA TRP A 156 11.57 -4.51 -11.29
C TRP A 156 12.69 -5.52 -10.98
N SER A 157 12.93 -6.48 -11.87
CA SER A 157 13.97 -7.50 -11.68
C SER A 157 15.40 -6.93 -11.65
N TRP A 158 15.63 -5.72 -12.18
CA TRP A 158 16.94 -5.06 -12.24
C TRP A 158 17.31 -4.26 -10.99
N ARG A 159 16.38 -4.08 -10.06
CA ARG A 159 16.65 -3.32 -8.84
C ARG A 159 17.70 -4.04 -7.98
N LYS A 160 18.70 -3.31 -7.49
CA LYS A 160 19.68 -3.82 -6.51
C LYS A 160 19.15 -3.74 -5.08
N GLY A 161 18.23 -2.83 -4.78
CA GLY A 161 17.70 -2.62 -3.45
C GLY A 161 16.42 -1.80 -3.42
N VAL A 162 15.62 -2.00 -2.37
CA VAL A 162 14.41 -1.23 -2.08
C VAL A 162 14.49 -0.75 -0.63
N PHE A 163 14.42 0.56 -0.41
CA PHE A 163 14.58 1.18 0.91
C PHE A 163 13.33 1.94 1.28
N HIS A 164 12.77 1.66 2.46
CA HIS A 164 11.51 2.27 2.90
C HIS A 164 11.80 3.36 3.94
N PHE A 165 11.19 4.51 3.76
CA PHE A 165 11.32 5.65 4.65
C PHE A 165 9.93 6.11 5.11
N ILE A 166 9.72 6.09 6.42
CA ILE A 166 8.41 6.31 7.03
C ILE A 166 8.53 7.42 8.10
N PRO A 167 7.69 8.46 8.11
CA PRO A 167 7.75 9.51 9.13
C PRO A 167 7.59 8.96 10.56
N GLU A 168 8.26 9.57 11.54
CA GLU A 168 8.13 9.16 12.95
C GLU A 168 6.72 9.31 13.51
N ALA A 169 5.95 10.31 13.03
CA ALA A 169 4.52 10.47 13.35
C ALA A 169 3.62 9.35 12.81
N SER A 170 4.20 8.47 11.99
CA SER A 170 3.61 7.30 11.36
C SER A 170 4.41 6.04 11.67
N LEU A 171 5.11 5.97 12.81
CA LEU A 171 5.65 4.73 13.39
C LEU A 171 4.51 3.80 13.87
N THR A 172 3.53 3.58 13.00
CA THR A 172 2.86 2.30 12.80
C THR A 172 3.64 1.60 11.67
N PRO A 173 4.16 0.38 11.88
CA PRO A 173 5.06 -0.26 10.91
C PRO A 173 4.42 -0.33 9.51
N VAL A 174 5.11 0.18 8.50
CA VAL A 174 4.84 -0.04 7.07
C VAL A 174 5.73 -1.20 6.62
N LEU A 175 5.28 -1.91 5.59
CA LEU A 175 5.74 -3.25 5.23
C LEU A 175 6.58 -3.36 4.00
N PRO A 176 7.15 -4.58 3.79
CA PRO A 176 7.62 -5.01 2.50
C PRO A 176 6.54 -4.91 1.42
N PRO A 177 6.97 -4.62 0.17
CA PRO A 177 6.12 -4.59 -0.99
C PRO A 177 5.85 -6.01 -1.45
N ASP A 178 4.87 -6.67 -0.86
CA ASP A 178 4.41 -7.94 -1.40
C ASP A 178 2.88 -8.03 -1.33
N ASN A 179 2.27 -7.63 -2.44
CA ASN A 179 0.84 -7.76 -2.72
C ASN A 179 0.43 -9.22 -2.99
N ARG A 180 1.18 -10.19 -2.43
CA ARG A 180 0.86 -11.62 -2.60
C ARG A 180 -0.31 -12.02 -1.71
N ILE A 181 -0.56 -11.31 -0.61
CA ILE A 181 -1.71 -11.59 0.25
C ILE A 181 -2.98 -11.27 -0.52
N ILE A 182 -3.79 -12.30 -0.73
CA ILE A 182 -5.13 -12.14 -1.26
C ILE A 182 -6.02 -11.81 -0.05
N SER A 183 -6.34 -10.53 0.14
CA SER A 183 -7.61 -10.19 0.78
C SER A 183 -8.72 -10.55 -0.21
N ASP A 184 -9.81 -11.17 0.23
CA ASP A 184 -10.91 -11.56 -0.66
C ASP A 184 -11.29 -10.39 -1.58
N ASP A 185 -10.91 -10.50 -2.86
CA ASP A 185 -11.30 -9.60 -3.94
C ASP A 185 -12.75 -9.85 -4.39
N TYR A 186 -13.55 -10.52 -3.56
CA TYR A 186 -14.92 -10.85 -3.87
C TYR A 186 -15.78 -10.67 -2.62
N LEU A 187 -16.24 -9.45 -2.45
CA LEU A 187 -17.62 -9.26 -2.05
C LEU A 187 -18.49 -10.17 -2.92
N LYS A 188 -19.36 -10.92 -2.25
CA LYS A 188 -20.53 -11.64 -2.77
C LYS A 188 -20.71 -11.51 -4.30
N GLU A 189 -20.34 -12.54 -5.07
CA GLU A 189 -20.86 -12.66 -6.44
C GLU A 189 -22.36 -12.98 -6.34
N ASP A 190 -23.19 -11.96 -6.49
CA ASP A 190 -24.42 -11.95 -7.29
C ASP A 190 -24.89 -10.50 -7.51
N ASP A 191 -24.10 -9.70 -8.25
CA ASP A 191 -24.46 -8.33 -8.66
C ASP A 191 -25.38 -8.33 -9.90
N SER A 192 -26.27 -9.31 -10.03
CA SER A 192 -27.40 -9.21 -10.96
C SER A 192 -28.48 -8.23 -10.47
N HIS A 193 -28.39 -7.78 -9.21
CA HIS A 193 -29.34 -6.89 -8.54
C HIS A 193 -28.69 -5.83 -7.62
N SER A 194 -27.45 -5.40 -7.87
CA SER A 194 -26.83 -4.34 -7.06
C SER A 194 -27.55 -3.00 -7.29
N LEU A 195 -28.20 -2.46 -6.26
CA LEU A 195 -28.73 -1.10 -6.26
C LEU A 195 -27.61 -0.12 -6.59
N SER A 196 -27.92 0.91 -7.39
CA SER A 196 -26.94 1.97 -7.68
C SER A 196 -26.57 2.73 -6.41
N LEU A 197 -25.49 3.51 -6.47
CA LEU A 197 -25.09 4.39 -5.35
C LEU A 197 -26.26 5.30 -4.97
N GLU A 198 -26.91 5.89 -5.99
CA GLU A 198 -28.05 6.78 -5.84
C GLU A 198 -29.25 6.05 -5.22
N ASP A 199 -29.56 4.83 -5.66
CA ASP A 199 -30.68 4.05 -5.12
C ASP A 199 -30.46 3.68 -3.64
N LEU A 200 -29.22 3.36 -3.25
CA LEU A 200 -28.88 3.05 -1.86
C LEU A 200 -29.02 4.28 -0.96
N GLU A 201 -28.54 5.43 -1.41
CA GLU A 201 -28.69 6.70 -0.68
C GLU A 201 -30.16 7.10 -0.53
N GLU A 202 -30.95 6.95 -1.60
CA GLU A 202 -32.39 7.21 -1.56
C GLU A 202 -33.11 6.24 -0.60
N LEU A 203 -32.76 4.95 -0.64
CA LEU A 203 -33.37 3.93 0.21
C LEU A 203 -33.05 4.16 1.69
N ILE A 204 -31.81 4.56 2.02
CA ILE A 204 -31.41 4.95 3.38
C ILE A 204 -32.24 6.14 3.84
N SER A 205 -32.25 7.23 3.07
CA SER A 205 -33.02 8.44 3.40
C SER A 205 -34.51 8.14 3.60
N ASN A 206 -35.10 7.34 2.71
CA ASN A 206 -36.50 6.91 2.82
C ASN A 206 -36.75 6.05 4.08
N THR A 207 -35.80 5.19 4.45
CA THR A 207 -35.91 4.33 5.64
C THR A 207 -35.80 5.14 6.92
N GLU A 208 -34.82 6.04 7.02
CA GLU A 208 -34.67 6.96 8.16
C GLU A 208 -35.94 7.80 8.38
N ASN A 209 -36.50 8.35 7.30
CA ASN A 209 -37.70 9.19 7.37
C ASN A 209 -38.96 8.42 7.77
N LYS A 210 -39.13 7.17 7.30
CA LYS A 210 -40.35 6.39 7.54
C LYS A 210 -40.31 5.56 8.81
N ARG A 211 -39.13 5.07 9.21
CA ARG A 211 -38.96 4.07 10.27
C ARG A 211 -38.04 4.51 11.40
N GLY A 212 -37.40 5.68 11.25
CA GLY A 212 -36.49 6.25 12.23
C GLY A 212 -35.04 5.87 11.96
N LYS A 213 -34.12 6.65 12.54
CA LYS A 213 -32.66 6.51 12.36
C LYS A 213 -32.06 5.24 12.96
N ASN A 214 -32.83 4.55 13.80
CA ASN A 214 -32.39 3.36 14.53
C ASN A 214 -33.06 2.09 13.99
N ASP A 215 -33.59 2.11 12.76
CA ASP A 215 -34.16 0.91 12.14
C ASP A 215 -33.04 -0.12 11.86
N PRO A 216 -33.17 -1.39 12.30
CA PRO A 216 -32.15 -2.42 12.08
C PRO A 216 -31.76 -2.64 10.61
N ASN A 217 -32.66 -2.37 9.66
CA ASN A 217 -32.36 -2.51 8.24
C ASN A 217 -31.29 -1.49 7.79
N LEU A 218 -31.19 -0.35 8.46
CA LEU A 218 -30.16 0.66 8.18
C LEU A 218 -28.75 0.10 8.38
N VAL A 219 -28.54 -0.83 9.31
CA VAL A 219 -27.23 -1.49 9.52
C VAL A 219 -26.76 -2.16 8.23
N THR A 220 -27.65 -2.90 7.56
CA THR A 220 -27.32 -3.57 6.29
C THR A 220 -27.14 -2.57 5.16
N LEU A 221 -27.98 -1.54 5.10
CA LEU A 221 -27.93 -0.54 4.04
C LEU A 221 -26.66 0.31 4.11
N TYR A 222 -26.28 0.80 5.30
CA TYR A 222 -25.04 1.52 5.49
C TYR A 222 -23.81 0.66 5.21
N ASN A 223 -23.78 -0.61 5.66
CA ASN A 223 -22.67 -1.50 5.30
C ASN A 223 -22.55 -1.67 3.78
N ARG A 224 -23.66 -1.87 3.06
CA ARG A 224 -23.67 -1.96 1.59
C ARG A 224 -23.20 -0.68 0.92
N LEU A 225 -23.67 0.49 1.38
CA LEU A 225 -23.23 1.78 0.84
C LEU A 225 -21.73 1.99 1.08
N GLY A 226 -21.24 1.66 2.28
CA GLY A 226 -19.82 1.66 2.61
C GLY A 226 -18.99 0.75 1.69
N ASP A 227 -19.49 -0.46 1.40
CA ASP A 227 -18.85 -1.40 0.47
C ASP A 227 -18.78 -0.85 -0.95
N VAL A 228 -19.84 -0.17 -1.43
CA VAL A 228 -19.84 0.47 -2.76
C VAL A 228 -18.75 1.55 -2.84
N TYR A 229 -18.67 2.45 -1.85
CA TYR A 229 -17.61 3.45 -1.79
C TYR A 229 -16.22 2.80 -1.71
N PHE A 230 -16.05 1.80 -0.87
CA PHE A 230 -14.78 1.11 -0.71
C PHE A 230 -14.35 0.34 -1.97
N ASN A 231 -15.30 -0.25 -2.70
CA ASN A 231 -15.02 -0.91 -3.97
C ASN A 231 -14.57 0.05 -5.05
N ARG A 232 -15.19 1.22 -5.13
CA ARG A 232 -14.80 2.26 -6.08
C ARG A 232 -13.37 2.74 -5.82
N ILE A 233 -12.99 2.85 -4.55
CA ILE A 233 -11.61 3.12 -4.13
C ILE A 233 -10.67 1.99 -4.61
N LYS A 234 -10.99 0.72 -4.32
CA LYS A 234 -10.16 -0.44 -4.68
C LYS A 234 -9.98 -0.62 -6.19
N SER A 235 -11.06 -0.40 -6.96
CA SER A 235 -11.08 -0.52 -8.42
C SER A 235 -10.47 0.68 -9.14
N GLY A 236 -10.16 1.77 -8.41
CA GLY A 236 -9.58 2.98 -8.97
C GLY A 236 -10.53 3.82 -9.82
N VAL A 237 -11.85 3.56 -9.74
CA VAL A 237 -12.90 4.35 -10.42
C VAL A 237 -13.42 5.50 -9.54
N ALA A 238 -12.93 5.61 -8.31
CA ALA A 238 -13.30 6.69 -7.39
C ALA A 238 -12.98 8.06 -8.01
N VAL A 239 -13.95 8.98 -7.92
CA VAL A 239 -13.78 10.35 -8.45
C VAL A 239 -12.84 11.16 -7.56
N SER A 240 -12.97 10.98 -6.25
CA SER A 240 -12.14 11.63 -5.23
C SER A 240 -11.83 10.63 -4.12
N PHE A 241 -10.56 10.25 -3.99
CA PHE A 241 -10.15 9.29 -2.96
C PHE A 241 -10.43 9.78 -1.53
N PRO A 242 -10.12 11.04 -1.14
CA PRO A 242 -10.41 11.52 0.22
C PRO A 242 -11.89 11.44 0.57
N ASP A 243 -12.76 11.86 -0.35
CA ASP A 243 -14.20 11.95 -0.12
C ASP A 243 -14.83 10.56 -0.08
N GLU A 244 -14.53 9.68 -1.05
CA GLU A 244 -15.09 8.33 -1.05
C GLU A 244 -14.58 7.50 0.15
N LYS A 245 -13.34 7.73 0.59
CA LYS A 245 -12.80 7.12 1.82
C LYS A 245 -13.56 7.61 3.06
N GLU A 246 -13.82 8.91 3.15
CA GLU A 246 -14.58 9.48 4.26
C GLU A 246 -16.02 8.97 4.27
N ASN A 247 -16.67 8.87 3.11
CA ASN A 247 -18.01 8.32 2.96
C ASN A 247 -18.07 6.83 3.35
N ALA A 248 -17.10 6.01 2.92
CA ALA A 248 -17.03 4.60 3.32
C ALA A 248 -16.91 4.45 4.84
N LEU A 249 -15.98 5.18 5.45
CA LEU A 249 -15.78 5.18 6.90
C LEU A 249 -17.04 5.66 7.63
N HIS A 250 -17.66 6.74 7.16
CA HIS A 250 -18.90 7.28 7.73
C HIS A 250 -20.00 6.21 7.75
N CYS A 251 -20.22 5.53 6.62
CA CYS A 251 -21.21 4.47 6.51
C CYS A 251 -20.95 3.33 7.49
N TYR A 252 -19.71 2.83 7.57
CA TYR A 252 -19.38 1.74 8.49
C TYR A 252 -19.52 2.14 9.96
N TYR A 253 -19.19 3.38 10.33
CA TYR A 253 -19.42 3.89 11.68
C TYR A 253 -20.91 4.04 12.01
N GLN A 254 -21.73 4.56 11.08
CA GLN A 254 -23.19 4.62 11.26
C GLN A 254 -23.79 3.23 11.44
N ALA A 255 -23.39 2.25 10.62
CA ALA A 255 -23.85 0.88 10.76
C ALA A 255 -23.46 0.28 12.13
N LEU A 256 -22.23 0.55 12.59
CA LEU A 256 -21.75 0.12 13.90
C LEU A 256 -22.57 0.72 15.04
N ASP A 257 -22.79 2.03 15.02
CA ASP A 257 -23.54 2.72 16.07
C ASP A 257 -24.99 2.21 16.15
N ILE A 258 -25.67 2.10 15.00
CA ILE A 258 -27.03 1.57 14.94
C ILE A 258 -27.06 0.12 15.44
N SER A 259 -26.14 -0.74 14.98
CA SER A 259 -26.10 -2.15 15.39
C SER A 259 -25.97 -2.33 16.90
N ARG A 260 -25.22 -1.45 17.57
CA ARG A 260 -25.10 -1.43 19.04
C ARG A 260 -26.39 -0.98 19.71
N GLU A 261 -27.03 0.06 19.18
CA GLU A 261 -28.28 0.57 19.72
C GLU A 261 -29.43 -0.44 19.62
N VAL A 262 -29.51 -1.18 18.50
CA VAL A 262 -30.53 -2.22 18.30
C VAL A 262 -30.12 -3.59 18.83
N VAL A 263 -28.93 -3.70 19.43
CA VAL A 263 -28.35 -4.95 19.97
C VAL A 263 -28.25 -6.06 18.91
N ASP A 264 -27.98 -5.68 17.65
CA ASP A 264 -27.69 -6.59 16.55
C ASP A 264 -26.20 -6.99 16.59
N ARG A 265 -25.92 -8.10 17.27
CA ARG A 265 -24.55 -8.61 17.41
C ARG A 265 -23.93 -9.01 16.07
N TYR A 266 -24.70 -9.59 15.15
CA TYR A 266 -24.17 -9.95 13.84
C TYR A 266 -23.81 -8.71 13.02
N GLY A 267 -24.70 -7.72 13.00
CA GLY A 267 -24.46 -6.42 12.36
C GLY A 267 -23.27 -5.67 12.95
N GLU A 268 -23.10 -5.72 14.28
CA GLU A 268 -21.94 -5.13 14.97
C GLU A 268 -20.64 -5.82 14.53
N GLY A 269 -20.61 -7.15 14.54
CA GLY A 269 -19.46 -7.94 14.10
C GLY A 269 -19.07 -7.64 12.65
N ASN A 270 -20.05 -7.52 11.76
CA ASN A 270 -19.86 -7.20 10.35
C ASN A 270 -19.30 -5.78 10.15
N SER A 271 -19.91 -4.77 10.80
CA SER A 271 -19.47 -3.38 10.69
C SER A 271 -18.04 -3.18 11.22
N LEU A 272 -17.70 -3.84 12.34
CA LEU A 272 -16.33 -3.87 12.87
C LEU A 272 -15.35 -4.55 11.91
N GLN A 273 -15.75 -5.63 11.25
CA GLN A 273 -14.91 -6.31 10.26
C GLN A 273 -14.64 -5.40 9.06
N ASN A 274 -15.66 -4.70 8.55
CA ASN A 274 -15.52 -3.76 7.44
C ASN A 274 -14.59 -2.60 7.78
N LEU A 275 -14.70 -2.03 9.00
CA LEU A 275 -13.73 -1.07 9.53
C LEU A 275 -12.31 -1.67 9.57
N GLY A 276 -12.16 -2.89 10.05
CA GLY A 276 -10.88 -3.61 10.06
C GLY A 276 -10.27 -3.75 8.66
N ILE A 277 -11.09 -4.05 7.65
CA ILE A 277 -10.66 -4.21 6.26
C ILE A 277 -10.22 -2.88 5.65
N ILE A 278 -11.02 -1.82 5.79
CA ILE A 278 -10.65 -0.51 5.22
C ILE A 278 -9.42 0.06 5.91
N TYR A 279 -9.25 -0.13 7.22
CA TYR A 279 -8.02 0.29 7.91
C TYR A 279 -6.79 -0.52 7.49
N ASN A 280 -6.92 -1.82 7.20
CA ASN A 280 -5.87 -2.60 6.57
C ASN A 280 -5.48 -2.02 5.20
N TYR A 281 -6.48 -1.67 4.38
CA TYR A 281 -6.26 -1.07 3.05
C TYR A 281 -5.58 0.31 3.13
N LEU A 282 -5.93 1.11 4.14
CA LEU A 282 -5.35 2.42 4.41
C LEU A 282 -3.98 2.36 5.11
N ALA A 283 -3.39 1.16 5.26
CA ALA A 283 -2.14 0.91 5.97
C ALA A 283 -2.14 1.36 7.45
N LYS A 284 -3.32 1.42 8.07
CA LYS A 284 -3.53 1.74 9.49
C LYS A 284 -3.73 0.45 10.28
N TYR A 285 -2.66 -0.34 10.36
CA TYR A 285 -2.74 -1.73 10.83
C TYR A 285 -3.08 -1.86 12.31
N GLN A 286 -2.72 -0.90 13.16
CA GLN A 286 -3.07 -0.94 14.59
C GLN A 286 -4.58 -0.76 14.79
N GLU A 287 -5.19 0.19 14.07
CA GLU A 287 -6.64 0.36 14.02
C GLU A 287 -7.31 -0.88 13.42
N ALA A 288 -6.74 -1.44 12.34
CA ALA A 288 -7.24 -2.68 11.76
C ALA A 288 -7.24 -3.84 12.77
N ILE A 289 -6.16 -4.03 13.52
CA ILE A 289 -6.07 -5.05 14.58
C ILE A 289 -7.15 -4.82 15.63
N LYS A 290 -7.30 -3.60 16.13
CA LYS A 290 -8.31 -3.25 17.13
C LYS A 290 -9.72 -3.60 16.67
N TYR A 291 -10.08 -3.29 15.43
CA TYR A 291 -11.42 -3.56 14.90
C TYR A 291 -11.63 -5.05 14.59
N ASN A 292 -10.64 -5.73 14.00
CA ASN A 292 -10.74 -7.16 13.73
C ASN A 292 -10.75 -8.01 15.02
N GLN A 293 -10.05 -7.59 16.09
CA GLN A 293 -10.13 -8.27 17.40
C GLN A 293 -11.51 -8.12 18.05
N GLN A 294 -12.12 -6.93 17.97
CA GLN A 294 -13.50 -6.73 18.43
C GLN A 294 -14.46 -7.60 17.62
N SER A 295 -14.39 -7.52 16.28
CA SER A 295 -15.20 -8.36 15.39
C SER A 295 -15.05 -9.86 15.67
N LEU A 296 -13.82 -10.33 15.89
CA LEU A 296 -13.52 -11.72 16.26
C LEU A 296 -14.23 -12.13 17.56
N ALA A 297 -14.20 -11.28 18.58
CA ALA A 297 -14.87 -11.56 19.85
C ALA A 297 -16.39 -11.69 19.67
N ILE A 298 -16.98 -10.84 18.84
CA ILE A 298 -18.41 -10.90 18.50
C ILE A 298 -18.75 -12.20 17.76
N PHE A 299 -18.01 -12.54 16.71
CA PHE A 299 -18.31 -13.74 15.92
C PHE A 299 -18.13 -15.02 16.72
N LYS A 300 -17.17 -15.06 17.65
CA LYS A 300 -17.04 -16.15 18.63
C LYS A 300 -18.24 -16.24 19.58
N GLU A 301 -18.71 -15.11 20.08
CA GLU A 301 -19.86 -15.06 21.00
C GLU A 301 -21.13 -15.62 20.34
N ILE A 302 -21.38 -15.28 19.07
CA ILE A 302 -22.57 -15.72 18.34
C ILE A 302 -22.39 -17.05 17.61
N GLY A 303 -21.20 -17.66 17.65
CA GLY A 303 -20.89 -18.92 16.97
C GLY A 303 -20.84 -18.83 15.44
N ASP A 304 -20.53 -17.67 14.88
CA ASP A 304 -20.37 -17.49 13.43
C ASP A 304 -18.94 -17.87 13.00
N GLY A 305 -18.77 -19.13 12.61
CA GLY A 305 -17.48 -19.65 12.16
C GLY A 305 -16.94 -18.98 10.89
N HIS A 306 -17.81 -18.48 9.99
CA HIS A 306 -17.37 -17.76 8.80
C HIS A 306 -16.81 -16.38 9.20
N GLY A 307 -17.55 -15.64 10.02
CA GLY A 307 -17.10 -14.35 10.58
C GLY A 307 -15.80 -14.50 11.38
N GLU A 308 -15.69 -15.54 12.20
CA GLU A 308 -14.49 -15.86 12.99
C GLU A 308 -13.26 -16.09 12.08
N ALA A 309 -13.40 -16.96 11.07
CA ALA A 309 -12.34 -17.26 10.13
C ALA A 309 -11.89 -16.01 9.35
N CYS A 310 -12.82 -15.19 8.88
CA CYS A 310 -12.52 -13.94 8.18
C CYS A 310 -11.77 -12.94 9.08
N SER A 311 -12.18 -12.78 10.34
CA SER A 311 -11.50 -11.90 11.29
C SER A 311 -10.10 -12.39 11.63
N TYR A 312 -9.90 -13.70 11.78
CA TYR A 312 -8.56 -14.28 11.94
C TYR A 312 -7.65 -14.02 10.73
N LYS A 313 -8.15 -14.24 9.52
CA LYS A 313 -7.40 -13.93 8.30
C LYS A 313 -7.04 -12.44 8.23
N ASN A 314 -7.96 -11.54 8.56
CA ASN A 314 -7.70 -10.09 8.53
C ASN A 314 -6.71 -9.64 9.61
N LEU A 315 -6.69 -10.30 10.78
CA LEU A 315 -5.62 -10.13 11.77
C LEU A 315 -4.30 -10.64 11.23
N GLY A 316 -4.27 -11.83 10.64
CA GLY A 316 -3.09 -12.37 9.98
C GLY A 316 -2.53 -11.41 8.93
N ASN A 317 -3.41 -10.80 8.13
CA ASN A 317 -3.05 -9.77 7.18
C ASN A 317 -2.42 -8.59 7.89
N ALA A 318 -3.07 -8.02 8.91
CA ALA A 318 -2.54 -6.88 9.67
C ALA A 318 -1.17 -7.18 10.29
N TYR A 319 -0.97 -8.36 10.89
CA TYR A 319 0.31 -8.76 11.50
C TYR A 319 1.40 -9.08 10.47
N TYR A 320 1.05 -9.74 9.38
CA TYR A 320 1.96 -9.88 8.24
C TYR A 320 2.40 -8.48 7.81
N PHE A 321 1.41 -7.60 7.74
CA PHE A 321 1.48 -6.18 7.50
C PHE A 321 2.13 -5.35 8.64
N LEU A 322 2.70 -5.98 9.66
CA LEU A 322 3.61 -5.32 10.61
C LEU A 322 5.00 -5.96 10.63
N GLY A 323 5.29 -6.85 9.68
CA GLY A 323 6.50 -7.69 9.68
C GLY A 323 6.49 -8.76 10.78
N GLN A 324 5.35 -8.94 11.45
CA GLN A 324 5.13 -9.87 12.55
C GLN A 324 4.68 -11.24 12.02
N TYR A 325 5.56 -11.87 11.24
CA TYR A 325 5.23 -13.06 10.45
C TYR A 325 4.83 -14.29 11.26
N GLU A 326 5.40 -14.49 12.45
CA GLU A 326 5.02 -15.61 13.32
C GLU A 326 3.58 -15.46 13.81
N GLN A 327 3.19 -14.25 14.25
CA GLN A 327 1.82 -13.95 14.66
C GLN A 327 0.87 -14.03 13.47
N ALA A 328 1.29 -13.55 12.30
CA ALA A 328 0.52 -13.70 11.06
C ALA A 328 0.22 -15.16 10.74
N ARG A 329 1.24 -16.03 10.86
CA ARG A 329 1.11 -17.47 10.63
C ARG A 329 0.10 -18.10 11.57
N GLU A 330 0.17 -17.80 12.86
CA GLU A 330 -0.76 -18.32 13.87
C GLU A 330 -2.21 -17.97 13.52
N TYR A 331 -2.46 -16.71 13.17
CA TYR A 331 -3.80 -16.26 12.80
C TYR A 331 -4.30 -16.89 11.49
N TYR A 332 -3.45 -17.05 10.48
CA TYR A 332 -3.85 -17.76 9.27
C TYR A 332 -4.11 -19.25 9.51
N GLN A 333 -3.36 -19.90 10.41
CA GLN A 333 -3.62 -21.29 10.79
C GLN A 333 -4.95 -21.43 11.52
N GLN A 334 -5.31 -20.49 12.38
CA GLN A 334 -6.62 -20.45 13.06
C GLN A 334 -7.76 -20.28 12.05
N SER A 335 -7.63 -19.34 11.09
CA SER A 335 -8.59 -19.18 10.00
C SER A 335 -8.74 -20.47 9.17
N LEU A 336 -7.63 -21.11 8.83
CA LEU A 336 -7.62 -22.37 8.06
C LEU A 336 -8.30 -23.53 8.81
N ALA A 337 -8.09 -23.64 10.12
CA ALA A 337 -8.69 -24.69 10.93
C ALA A 337 -10.23 -24.60 10.90
N ILE A 338 -10.77 -23.39 11.08
CA ILE A 338 -12.21 -23.14 11.10
C ILE A 338 -12.83 -23.34 9.71
N THR A 339 -12.19 -22.80 8.67
CA THR A 339 -12.70 -22.91 7.29
C THR A 339 -12.80 -24.34 6.80
N ARG A 340 -11.86 -25.19 7.20
CA ARG A 340 -11.93 -26.64 6.95
C ARG A 340 -13.09 -27.31 7.68
N GLU A 341 -13.37 -26.90 8.91
CA GLU A 341 -14.47 -27.44 9.71
C GLU A 341 -15.83 -27.09 9.11
N ILE A 342 -16.02 -25.83 8.67
CA ILE A 342 -17.28 -25.35 8.09
C ILE A 342 -17.40 -25.62 6.57
N GLY A 343 -16.33 -26.09 5.92
CA GLY A 343 -16.30 -26.37 4.49
C GLY A 343 -16.24 -25.13 3.59
N ASP A 344 -15.82 -23.98 4.10
CA ASP A 344 -15.65 -22.74 3.33
C ASP A 344 -14.35 -22.77 2.53
N ARG A 345 -14.44 -23.34 1.33
CA ARG A 345 -13.30 -23.53 0.43
C ARG A 345 -12.67 -22.23 -0.05
N LYS A 346 -13.40 -21.10 -0.02
CA LYS A 346 -12.91 -19.81 -0.52
C LYS A 346 -11.97 -19.18 0.49
N VAL A 347 -12.40 -19.09 1.75
CA VAL A 347 -11.55 -18.55 2.83
C VAL A 347 -10.41 -19.53 3.15
N GLU A 348 -10.63 -20.84 2.96
CA GLU A 348 -9.55 -21.85 3.03
C GLU A 348 -8.44 -21.56 1.98
N ALA A 349 -8.80 -21.36 0.71
CA ALA A 349 -7.84 -21.12 -0.36
C ALA A 349 -6.99 -19.85 -0.13
N THR A 350 -7.63 -18.76 0.31
CA THR A 350 -6.91 -17.51 0.62
C THR A 350 -5.99 -17.67 1.83
N SER A 351 -6.41 -18.42 2.85
CA SER A 351 -5.59 -18.71 4.03
C SER A 351 -4.34 -19.52 3.68
N TYR A 352 -4.43 -20.53 2.81
CA TYR A 352 -3.24 -21.26 2.33
C TYR A 352 -2.29 -20.37 1.55
N ASN A 353 -2.81 -19.53 0.64
CA ASN A 353 -1.98 -18.62 -0.13
C ASN A 353 -1.19 -17.69 0.80
N ASN A 354 -1.87 -17.10 1.79
CA ASN A 354 -1.27 -16.19 2.75
C ASN A 354 -0.24 -16.90 3.66
N LEU A 355 -0.50 -18.14 4.05
CA LEU A 355 0.50 -18.99 4.72
C LEU A 355 1.72 -19.25 3.83
N GLY A 356 1.54 -19.59 2.56
CA GLY A 356 2.63 -19.82 1.62
C GLY A 356 3.56 -18.62 1.49
N ILE A 357 2.99 -17.41 1.52
CA ILE A 357 3.75 -16.16 1.47
C ILE A 357 4.54 -15.95 2.75
N VAL A 358 3.91 -16.12 3.91
CA VAL A 358 4.61 -16.07 5.21
C VAL A 358 5.79 -17.04 5.24
N TYR A 359 5.61 -18.26 4.74
CA TYR A 359 6.68 -19.25 4.67
C TYR A 359 7.81 -18.85 3.72
N SER A 360 7.51 -18.29 2.54
CA SER A 360 8.53 -17.75 1.62
C SER A 360 9.41 -16.70 2.31
N TRP A 361 8.79 -15.74 3.00
CA TRP A 361 9.53 -14.65 3.66
C TRP A 361 10.35 -15.10 4.87
N THR A 362 9.85 -16.08 5.63
CA THR A 362 10.59 -16.63 6.78
C THR A 362 11.76 -17.53 6.39
N LEU A 363 11.69 -18.19 5.22
CA LEU A 363 12.83 -18.93 4.65
C LEU A 363 13.94 -17.98 4.18
N ASP A 364 13.60 -16.98 3.36
CA ASP A 364 14.56 -16.02 2.80
C ASP A 364 15.34 -15.29 3.91
N LYS A 365 14.67 -14.98 5.03
CA LYS A 365 15.30 -14.34 6.20
C LYS A 365 16.28 -15.25 6.93
N LYS A 366 16.04 -16.57 6.96
CA LYS A 366 16.95 -17.54 7.59
C LYS A 366 18.21 -17.75 6.74
N GLU A 367 18.08 -17.73 5.42
CA GLU A 367 19.23 -17.83 4.50
C GLU A 367 20.10 -16.57 4.52
N LEU A 368 19.53 -15.39 4.77
CA LEU A 368 20.28 -14.14 4.92
C LEU A 368 21.02 -14.00 6.26
N LEU A 369 20.71 -14.83 7.25
CA LEU A 369 21.28 -14.79 8.61
C LEU A 369 22.21 -15.98 8.93
N ALA A 370 22.39 -16.90 7.98
CA ALA A 370 23.31 -18.03 8.05
C ALA A 370 24.54 -17.74 7.19
#